data_AF-A0A3D5K2Q6-F1
#
_entry.id   AF-A0A3D5K2Q6-F1
#
_cell.length_a   1.000
_cell.length_b   1.000
_cell.length_c   1.000
_cell.angle_alpha   90.00
_cell.angle_beta   90.00
_cell.angle_gamma   90.00
#
_symmetry.space_group_name_H-M   'P 1'
#
loop_
_entity.id
_entity.type
_entity.pdbx_description
1 polymer ?
#
loop_
_entity_poly.entity_id
_entity_poly.type
_entity_poly.pdbx_seq_one_letter_code
_entity_poly.pdbx_strand_id
1 'polypeptide(L)'
;SEAWNPDGIVQVALRDLRDEVGDDVVLMADLCVDEYTDHGHCGVLDGHGSVDNDATLELYARAAVAQADAGASVTAPSGMMDGQVSAIRGALDDAGHQQTAILAYAAKYASALYGPFRDAVDVEIVDGGDRKGYQQDPPNAREAMVEILGDIEQGADMVMVKP
;
A
#
# COMPACT_ATOMS: atom_id res chain seq x y z
N SER A 1 -13.49 2.87 6.54
CA SER A 1 -13.25 2.90 5.09
C SER A 1 -13.39 1.49 4.58
N GLU A 2 -13.78 1.33 3.32
CA GLU A 2 -13.81 0.03 2.64
C GLU A 2 -12.42 -0.64 2.56
N ALA A 3 -11.33 0.13 2.65
CA ALA A 3 -9.95 -0.38 2.67
C ALA A 3 -9.65 -1.41 3.79
N TRP A 4 -10.33 -1.30 4.94
CA TRP A 4 -10.18 -2.21 6.08
C TRP A 4 -11.53 -2.76 6.58
N ASN A 5 -12.58 -2.65 5.76
CA ASN A 5 -13.87 -3.23 6.07
C ASN A 5 -13.75 -4.75 5.96
N PRO A 6 -14.09 -5.54 6.99
CA PRO A 6 -14.11 -7.00 6.87
C PRO A 6 -14.99 -7.49 5.72
N ASP A 7 -16.04 -6.75 5.36
CA ASP A 7 -16.94 -7.05 4.25
C ASP A 7 -16.60 -6.26 2.97
N GLY A 8 -15.44 -5.60 2.93
CA GLY A 8 -14.91 -4.89 1.76
C GLY A 8 -14.50 -5.84 0.65
N ILE A 9 -14.50 -5.35 -0.60
CA ILE A 9 -14.36 -6.19 -1.79
C ILE A 9 -13.05 -7.00 -1.80
N VAL A 10 -11.94 -6.42 -1.35
CA VAL A 10 -10.64 -7.11 -1.29
C VAL A 10 -10.66 -8.21 -0.23
N GLN A 11 -11.20 -7.93 0.96
CA GLN A 11 -11.28 -8.90 2.05
C GLN A 11 -12.23 -10.06 1.71
N VAL A 12 -13.35 -9.78 1.03
CA VAL A 12 -14.25 -10.82 0.51
C VAL A 12 -13.51 -11.69 -0.51
N ALA A 13 -12.85 -11.07 -1.50
CA ALA A 13 -12.12 -11.81 -2.54
C ALA A 13 -10.98 -12.67 -1.96
N LEU A 14 -10.23 -12.16 -0.99
CA LEU A 14 -9.16 -12.91 -0.32
C LEU A 14 -9.69 -14.15 0.41
N ARG A 15 -10.81 -14.03 1.14
CA ARG A 15 -11.42 -15.17 1.81
C ARG A 15 -11.94 -16.21 0.83
N ASP A 16 -12.65 -15.76 -0.20
CA ASP A 16 -13.18 -16.64 -1.24
C ASP A 16 -12.05 -17.39 -1.95
N LEU A 17 -10.97 -16.71 -2.31
CA LEU A 17 -9.80 -17.33 -2.92
C LEU A 17 -9.12 -18.31 -1.98
N ARG A 18 -8.85 -17.93 -0.74
CA ARG A 18 -8.22 -18.81 0.27
C ARG A 18 -9.04 -20.08 0.47
N ASP A 19 -10.36 -19.96 0.57
CA ASP A 19 -11.25 -21.11 0.81
C ASP A 19 -11.31 -22.05 -0.41
N GLU A 20 -11.14 -21.52 -1.63
CA GLU A 20 -11.12 -22.30 -2.87
C GLU A 20 -9.76 -22.95 -3.17
N VAL A 21 -8.66 -22.22 -3.00
CA VAL A 21 -7.32 -22.65 -3.48
C VAL A 21 -6.38 -23.10 -2.36
N GLY A 22 -6.68 -22.79 -1.10
CA GLY A 22 -5.81 -23.11 0.03
C GLY A 22 -4.37 -22.64 -0.17
N ASP A 23 -3.42 -23.51 0.14
CA ASP A 23 -1.97 -23.22 0.07
C ASP A 23 -1.36 -23.43 -1.34
N ASP A 24 -2.15 -23.80 -2.34
CA ASP A 24 -1.65 -24.02 -3.71
C ASP A 24 -1.28 -22.71 -4.42
N VAL A 25 -1.77 -21.57 -3.92
CA VAL A 25 -1.53 -20.23 -4.49
C VAL A 25 -1.17 -19.24 -3.39
N VAL A 26 -0.17 -18.39 -3.66
CA VAL A 26 0.16 -17.26 -2.77
C VAL A 26 -0.81 -16.11 -3.03
N LEU A 27 -1.55 -15.71 -2.00
CA LEU A 27 -2.45 -14.57 -2.06
C LEU A 27 -1.71 -13.29 -1.68
N MET A 28 -1.64 -12.35 -2.63
CA MET A 28 -1.00 -11.05 -2.45
C MET A 28 -2.03 -9.94 -2.63
N ALA A 29 -2.04 -8.95 -1.73
CA ALA A 29 -2.94 -7.80 -1.81
C ALA A 29 -2.15 -6.48 -1.89
N ASP A 30 -2.51 -5.60 -2.82
CA ASP A 30 -2.04 -4.20 -2.80
C ASP A 30 -2.60 -3.51 -1.55
N LEU A 31 -1.79 -2.68 -0.90
CA LEU A 31 -2.20 -1.88 0.23
C LEU A 31 -1.98 -0.40 -0.10
N CYS A 32 -3.09 0.26 -0.40
CA CYS A 32 -3.19 1.71 -0.55
C CYS A 32 -4.61 2.14 -0.14
N VAL A 33 -4.85 3.46 -0.17
CA VAL A 33 -6.18 4.02 0.12
C VAL A 33 -6.74 4.85 -1.03
N ASP A 34 -6.02 5.02 -2.15
CA ASP A 34 -6.49 5.90 -3.22
C ASP A 34 -7.77 5.40 -3.88
N GLU A 35 -7.96 4.08 -3.99
CA GLU A 35 -9.22 3.47 -4.48
C GLU A 35 -10.42 3.65 -3.52
N TYR A 36 -10.18 4.15 -2.31
CA TYR A 36 -11.18 4.26 -1.24
C TYR A 36 -11.36 5.68 -0.71
N THR A 37 -10.66 6.65 -1.29
CA THR A 37 -10.75 8.07 -0.93
C THR A 37 -11.65 8.81 -1.91
N ASP A 38 -12.28 9.88 -1.44
CA ASP A 38 -13.08 10.77 -2.30
C ASP A 38 -12.22 11.71 -3.16
N HIS A 39 -10.92 11.80 -2.85
CA HIS A 39 -9.96 12.69 -3.52
C HIS A 39 -8.90 11.95 -4.37
N GLY A 40 -8.82 10.62 -4.30
CA GLY A 40 -7.92 9.79 -5.11
C GLY A 40 -6.44 9.87 -4.77
N HIS A 41 -6.08 10.35 -3.56
CA HIS A 41 -4.70 10.36 -3.09
C HIS A 41 -4.41 9.10 -2.27
N CYS A 42 -3.15 8.68 -2.27
CA CYS A 42 -2.69 7.49 -1.56
C CYS A 42 -2.68 7.63 -0.02
N GLY A 43 -3.20 8.73 0.52
CA GLY A 43 -3.20 9.00 1.96
C GLY A 43 -4.18 10.10 2.35
N VAL A 44 -4.29 10.35 3.66
CA VAL A 44 -5.15 11.38 4.24
C VAL A 44 -4.65 12.77 3.81
N LEU A 45 -5.55 13.68 3.45
CA LEU A 45 -5.17 15.07 3.16
C LEU A 45 -5.23 15.94 4.42
N ASP A 46 -4.22 16.78 4.60
CA ASP A 46 -4.19 17.82 5.64
C ASP A 46 -5.05 19.03 5.26
N GLY A 47 -5.10 20.04 6.15
CA GLY A 47 -5.85 21.28 5.92
C GLY A 47 -5.33 22.14 4.75
N HIS A 48 -4.22 21.77 4.14
CA HIS A 48 -3.58 22.43 3.00
C HIS A 48 -3.67 21.60 1.70
N GLY A 49 -4.29 20.42 1.74
CA GLY A 49 -4.41 19.52 0.59
C GLY A 49 -3.15 18.70 0.29
N SER A 50 -2.19 18.65 1.21
CA SER A 50 -1.02 17.76 1.14
C SER A 50 -1.31 16.45 1.85
N VAL A 51 -0.65 15.36 1.46
CA VAL A 51 -0.82 14.08 2.16
C VAL A 51 -0.17 14.15 3.54
N ASP A 52 -0.95 13.90 4.59
CA ASP A 52 -0.51 13.71 5.96
C ASP A 52 0.05 12.29 6.10
N ASN A 53 1.37 12.19 6.17
CA ASN A 53 2.09 10.92 6.27
C ASN A 53 1.64 10.10 7.49
N ASP A 54 1.75 10.68 8.67
CA ASP A 54 1.57 9.96 9.93
C ASP A 54 0.12 9.51 10.12
N ALA A 55 -0.84 10.36 9.75
CA ALA A 55 -2.26 9.97 9.74
C ALA A 55 -2.53 8.83 8.73
N THR A 56 -1.80 8.79 7.62
CA THR A 56 -1.92 7.72 6.62
C THR A 56 -1.35 6.40 7.14
N LEU A 57 -0.24 6.41 7.86
CA LEU A 57 0.38 5.21 8.46
C LEU A 57 -0.60 4.44 9.36
N GLU A 58 -1.41 5.15 10.16
CA GLU A 58 -2.43 4.54 11.00
C GLU A 58 -3.49 3.79 10.18
N LEU A 59 -3.86 4.31 9.01
CA LEU A 59 -4.82 3.65 8.11
C LEU A 59 -4.20 2.43 7.44
N TYR A 60 -2.92 2.52 7.06
CA TYR A 60 -2.21 1.42 6.42
C TYR A 60 -2.03 0.25 7.37
N ALA A 61 -1.69 0.51 8.63
CA ALA A 61 -1.66 -0.50 9.69
C ALA A 61 -2.99 -1.27 9.79
N ARG A 62 -4.13 -0.56 9.77
CA ARG A 62 -5.46 -1.18 9.84
C ARG A 62 -5.79 -2.00 8.58
N ALA A 63 -5.45 -1.50 7.41
CA ALA A 63 -5.65 -2.20 6.15
C ALA A 63 -4.83 -3.50 6.09
N ALA A 64 -3.57 -3.47 6.54
CA ALA A 64 -2.69 -4.63 6.59
C ALA A 64 -3.28 -5.75 7.46
N VAL A 65 -3.73 -5.42 8.67
CA VAL A 65 -4.36 -6.39 9.58
C VAL A 65 -5.62 -6.96 8.95
N ALA A 66 -6.48 -6.13 8.35
CA ALA A 66 -7.70 -6.60 7.69
C ALA A 66 -7.41 -7.52 6.48
N GLN A 67 -6.36 -7.26 5.72
CA GLN A 67 -5.92 -8.13 4.62
C GLN A 67 -5.38 -9.47 5.16
N ALA A 68 -4.57 -9.44 6.21
CA ALA A 68 -4.03 -10.65 6.84
C ALA A 68 -5.14 -11.52 7.46
N ASP A 69 -6.08 -10.92 8.19
CA ASP A 69 -7.29 -11.59 8.72
C ASP A 69 -8.12 -12.24 7.59
N ALA A 70 -8.15 -11.61 6.41
CA ALA A 70 -8.84 -12.13 5.25
C ALA A 70 -8.07 -13.25 4.52
N GLY A 71 -6.82 -13.54 4.90
CA GLY A 71 -6.01 -14.62 4.34
C GLY A 71 -4.91 -14.19 3.39
N ALA A 72 -4.56 -12.89 3.31
CA ALA A 72 -3.41 -12.46 2.53
C ALA A 72 -2.10 -13.05 3.11
N SER A 73 -1.35 -13.76 2.27
CA SER A 73 0.00 -14.22 2.59
C SER A 73 1.01 -13.08 2.46
N VAL A 74 0.74 -12.12 1.57
CA VAL A 74 1.58 -10.94 1.34
C VAL A 74 0.73 -9.68 1.29
N THR A 75 1.13 -8.66 2.03
CA THR A 75 0.62 -7.29 1.86
C THR A 75 1.67 -6.43 1.15
N ALA A 76 1.24 -5.63 0.19
CA ALA A 76 2.13 -4.89 -0.69
C ALA A 76 1.85 -3.38 -0.63
N PRO A 77 2.43 -2.65 0.36
CA PRO A 77 2.16 -1.22 0.54
C PRO A 77 2.68 -0.40 -0.63
N SER A 78 1.75 0.24 -1.36
CA SER A 78 2.04 0.94 -2.61
C SER A 78 1.96 2.46 -2.49
N GLY A 79 1.72 2.98 -1.28
CA GLY A 79 1.49 4.39 -1.00
C GLY A 79 2.68 5.33 -1.12
N MET A 80 3.90 4.82 -0.91
CA MET A 80 5.11 5.63 -0.71
C MET A 80 5.02 6.57 0.50
N MET A 81 4.41 6.13 1.60
CA MET A 81 4.46 6.88 2.85
C MET A 81 5.74 6.52 3.61
N ASP A 82 6.43 7.54 4.11
CA ASP A 82 7.66 7.38 4.88
C ASP A 82 7.34 6.60 6.17
N GLY A 83 7.98 5.44 6.36
CA GLY A 83 7.75 4.58 7.54
C GLY A 83 6.61 3.58 7.42
N GLN A 84 5.98 3.46 6.24
CA GLN A 84 4.85 2.53 6.00
C GLN A 84 5.19 1.09 6.36
N VAL A 85 6.40 0.63 6.06
CA VAL A 85 6.79 -0.75 6.34
C VAL A 85 6.86 -1.00 7.83
N SER A 86 7.47 -0.09 8.60
CA SER A 86 7.58 -0.24 10.05
C SER A 86 6.20 -0.22 10.72
N ALA A 87 5.33 0.69 10.30
CA ALA A 87 3.96 0.79 10.82
C ALA A 87 3.14 -0.48 10.53
N ILE A 88 3.22 -1.00 9.30
CA ILE A 88 2.55 -2.24 8.89
C ILE A 88 3.11 -3.45 9.63
N ARG A 89 4.44 -3.58 9.72
CA ARG A 89 5.10 -4.69 10.40
C ARG A 89 4.70 -4.75 11.87
N GLY A 90 4.73 -3.60 12.56
CA GLY A 90 4.30 -3.50 13.96
C GLY A 90 2.85 -3.91 14.15
N ALA A 91 1.95 -3.42 13.29
CA ALA A 91 0.52 -3.76 13.38
C ALA A 91 0.22 -5.23 13.12
N LEU A 92 0.88 -5.84 12.12
CA LEU A 92 0.76 -7.26 11.85
C LEU A 92 1.28 -8.09 13.03
N ASP A 93 2.42 -7.72 13.61
CA ASP A 93 3.00 -8.46 14.73
C ASP A 93 2.13 -8.38 15.99
N ASP A 94 1.60 -7.20 16.31
CA ASP A 94 0.68 -6.98 17.42
C ASP A 94 -0.64 -7.77 17.24
N ALA A 95 -1.08 -7.97 16.00
CA ALA A 95 -2.28 -8.72 15.66
C ALA A 95 -2.05 -10.25 15.54
N GLY A 96 -0.81 -10.74 15.67
CA GLY A 96 -0.50 -12.17 15.56
C GLY A 96 -0.20 -12.68 14.15
N HIS A 97 0.06 -11.78 13.19
CA HIS A 97 0.31 -12.05 11.78
C HIS A 97 1.80 -11.97 11.41
N GLN A 98 2.68 -12.55 12.24
CA GLN A 98 4.13 -12.48 12.02
C GLN A 98 4.60 -13.20 10.74
N GLN A 99 3.75 -14.05 10.15
CA GLN A 99 4.06 -14.79 8.92
C GLN A 99 3.55 -14.11 7.64
N THR A 100 2.75 -13.03 7.76
CA THR A 100 2.35 -12.24 6.59
C THR A 100 3.55 -11.44 6.11
N ALA A 101 3.99 -11.69 4.87
CA ALA A 101 5.13 -11.02 4.29
C ALA A 101 4.77 -9.61 3.80
N ILE A 102 5.76 -8.72 3.78
CA ILE A 102 5.64 -7.37 3.25
C ILE A 102 6.43 -7.26 1.94
N LEU A 103 5.73 -6.99 0.83
CA LEU A 103 6.32 -6.60 -0.46
C LEU A 103 6.27 -5.08 -0.59
N ALA A 104 7.32 -4.41 -0.16
CA ALA A 104 7.37 -2.96 -0.19
C ALA A 104 7.57 -2.45 -1.63
N TYR A 105 6.72 -1.54 -2.08
CA TYR A 105 6.95 -0.75 -3.30
C TYR A 105 8.00 0.34 -3.03
N ALA A 106 9.19 -0.06 -2.58
CA ALA A 106 10.20 0.81 -2.00
C ALA A 106 10.76 1.87 -2.97
N ALA A 107 10.71 1.61 -4.27
CA ALA A 107 11.07 2.61 -5.29
C ALA A 107 9.92 2.74 -6.30
N LYS A 108 8.87 3.46 -5.91
CA LYS A 108 7.74 3.78 -6.80
C LYS A 108 7.83 5.24 -7.26
N TYR A 109 7.97 5.43 -8.56
CA TYR A 109 8.19 6.74 -9.16
C TYR A 109 6.90 7.42 -9.61
N ALA A 110 6.94 8.75 -9.68
CA ALA A 110 5.91 9.59 -10.29
C ALA A 110 6.00 9.50 -11.83
N SER A 111 5.37 8.46 -12.38
CA SER A 111 5.52 8.06 -13.78
C SER A 111 4.30 8.36 -14.64
N ALA A 112 4.53 8.61 -15.94
CA ALA A 112 3.46 8.72 -16.95
C ALA A 112 2.91 7.35 -17.39
N LEU A 113 3.56 6.26 -16.98
CA LEU A 113 3.21 4.89 -17.40
C LEU A 113 1.97 4.32 -16.68
N TYR A 114 1.37 5.06 -15.74
CA TYR A 114 0.23 4.61 -14.96
C TYR A 114 -1.15 4.85 -15.60
N GLY A 115 -1.23 5.50 -16.76
CA GLY A 115 -2.53 5.85 -17.39
C GLY A 115 -3.51 4.66 -17.45
N PRO A 116 -3.13 3.54 -18.10
CA PRO A 116 -4.02 2.39 -18.20
C PRO A 116 -4.41 1.75 -16.85
N PHE A 117 -3.57 1.85 -15.82
CA PHE A 117 -3.92 1.37 -14.48
C PHE A 117 -4.99 2.26 -13.85
N ARG A 118 -4.84 3.59 -13.95
CA ARG A 118 -5.81 4.56 -13.41
C ARG A 118 -7.18 4.39 -14.03
N ASP A 119 -7.23 4.14 -15.34
CA ASP A 119 -8.48 3.82 -16.05
C ASP A 119 -9.12 2.52 -15.53
N ALA A 120 -8.31 1.52 -15.18
CA ALA A 120 -8.79 0.21 -14.72
C ALA A 120 -9.32 0.24 -13.28
N VAL A 121 -8.75 1.08 -12.42
CA VAL A 121 -9.19 1.23 -11.01
C VAL A 121 -10.12 2.42 -10.78
N ASP A 122 -10.43 3.20 -11.82
CA ASP A 122 -11.27 4.39 -11.77
C ASP A 122 -10.81 5.42 -10.72
N VAL A 123 -9.49 5.67 -10.66
CA VAL A 123 -8.87 6.60 -9.69
C VAL A 123 -8.18 7.78 -10.38
N GLU A 124 -8.67 8.98 -10.10
CA GLU A 124 -8.06 10.25 -10.46
C GLU A 124 -7.95 11.19 -9.24
N ILE A 125 -7.01 12.13 -9.28
CA ILE A 125 -6.90 13.16 -8.23
C ILE A 125 -7.97 14.22 -8.49
N VAL A 126 -8.89 14.35 -7.54
CA VAL A 126 -9.95 15.37 -7.60
C VAL A 126 -9.35 16.77 -7.59
N ASP A 127 -9.96 17.68 -8.35
CA ASP A 127 -9.49 19.06 -8.59
C ASP A 127 -8.18 19.20 -9.39
N GLY A 128 -7.62 18.08 -9.86
CA GLY A 128 -6.37 18.05 -10.58
C GLY A 128 -5.17 18.18 -9.63
N GLY A 129 -4.09 17.49 -9.96
CA GLY A 129 -2.91 17.42 -9.09
C GLY A 129 -1.98 16.29 -9.52
N ASP A 130 -1.02 15.98 -8.66
CA ASP A 130 -0.12 14.88 -8.90
C ASP A 130 0.30 14.17 -7.60
N ARG A 131 1.03 13.07 -7.77
CA ARG A 131 1.53 12.23 -6.69
C ARG A 131 3.00 12.53 -6.36
N LYS A 132 3.57 13.63 -6.84
CA LYS A 132 5.02 13.94 -6.70
C LYS A 132 5.42 14.34 -5.28
N GLY A 133 4.45 14.58 -4.40
CA GLY A 133 4.73 14.83 -2.97
C GLY A 133 5.15 13.58 -2.21
N TYR A 134 5.00 12.38 -2.79
CA TYR A 134 5.33 11.10 -2.14
C TYR A 134 5.88 10.06 -3.11
N GLN A 135 5.47 10.05 -4.39
CA GLN A 135 6.14 9.22 -5.40
C GLN A 135 7.44 9.88 -5.87
N GLN A 136 8.49 9.06 -6.00
CA GLN A 136 9.85 9.52 -6.28
C GLN A 136 9.99 10.21 -7.64
N ASP A 137 10.95 11.13 -7.74
CA ASP A 137 11.37 11.72 -9.01
C ASP A 137 12.14 10.68 -9.85
N PRO A 138 11.68 10.31 -11.07
CA PRO A 138 12.27 9.24 -11.87
C PRO A 138 13.80 9.29 -12.09
N PRO A 139 14.45 10.46 -12.28
CA PRO A 139 15.90 10.52 -12.44
C PRO A 139 16.69 10.23 -11.15
N ASN A 140 16.05 10.19 -9.98
CA ASN A 140 16.71 10.16 -8.70
C ASN A 140 16.98 8.73 -8.18
N ALA A 141 17.88 8.01 -8.85
CA ALA A 141 18.27 6.66 -8.43
C ALA A 141 18.94 6.61 -7.03
N ARG A 142 19.45 7.73 -6.52
CA ARG A 142 20.06 7.79 -5.18
C ARG A 142 19.01 7.73 -4.08
N GLU A 143 17.92 8.46 -4.23
CA GLU A 143 16.76 8.40 -3.34
C GLU A 143 16.13 7.01 -3.34
N ALA A 144 15.97 6.40 -4.52
CA ALA A 144 15.48 5.03 -4.62
C ALA A 144 16.29 4.03 -3.79
N MET A 145 17.63 4.17 -3.76
CA MET A 145 18.47 3.32 -2.92
C MET A 145 18.34 3.62 -1.42
N VAL A 146 18.05 4.87 -1.05
CA VAL A 146 17.79 5.24 0.35
C VAL A 146 16.47 4.61 0.80
N GLU A 147 15.40 4.73 0.02
CA GLU A 147 14.10 4.14 0.35
C GLU A 147 14.14 2.60 0.38
N ILE A 148 14.80 1.96 -0.59
CA ILE A 148 14.98 0.50 -0.58
C ILE A 148 15.68 0.02 0.68
N LEU A 149 16.77 0.68 1.09
CA LEU A 149 17.47 0.31 2.31
C LEU A 149 16.63 0.59 3.56
N GLY A 150 15.92 1.72 3.58
CA GLY A 150 15.00 2.09 4.66
C GLY A 150 13.89 1.05 4.86
N ASP A 151 13.20 0.65 3.79
CA ASP A 151 12.13 -0.36 3.86
C ASP A 151 12.67 -1.73 4.31
N ILE A 152 13.88 -2.12 3.88
CA ILE A 152 14.53 -3.35 4.37
C ILE A 152 14.81 -3.25 5.88
N GLU A 153 15.35 -2.13 6.37
CA GLU A 153 15.61 -1.91 7.80
C GLU A 153 14.33 -1.90 8.64
N GLN A 154 13.23 -1.45 8.06
CA GLN A 154 11.91 -1.39 8.70
C GLN A 154 11.17 -2.73 8.72
N GLY A 155 11.66 -3.74 8.01
CA GLY A 155 11.11 -5.11 8.04
C GLY A 155 10.40 -5.57 6.77
N ALA A 156 10.72 -5.00 5.60
CA ALA A 156 10.25 -5.54 4.33
C ALA A 156 10.92 -6.88 4.01
N ASP A 157 10.12 -7.91 3.71
CA ASP A 157 10.61 -9.23 3.28
C ASP A 157 11.06 -9.22 1.81
N MET A 158 10.40 -8.38 1.02
CA MET A 158 10.68 -8.16 -0.40
C MET A 158 10.55 -6.68 -0.73
N VAL A 159 11.32 -6.23 -1.72
CA VAL A 159 11.22 -4.87 -2.26
C VAL A 159 10.98 -4.93 -3.76
N MET A 160 10.32 -3.91 -4.29
CA MET A 160 10.13 -3.75 -5.72
C MET A 160 10.28 -2.31 -6.19
N VAL A 161 10.50 -2.18 -7.49
CA VAL A 161 10.59 -0.91 -8.22
C VAL A 161 9.36 -0.79 -9.12
N LYS A 162 8.66 0.35 -9.09
CA LYS A 162 7.39 0.56 -9.84
C LYS A 162 7.35 1.92 -10.54
N PRO A 163 6.91 1.87 -11.80
CA PRO A 163 7.65 2.15 -13.02
C PRO A 163 8.69 3.26 -12.91
#